data_AF-A0A7X2XXB8-F1
#
_entry.id   AF-A0A7X2XXB8-F1
#
_cell.length_a   1.000
_cell.length_b   1.000
_cell.length_c   1.000
_cell.angle_alpha   90.00
_cell.angle_beta   90.00
_cell.angle_gamma   90.00
#
_symmetry.space_group_name_H-M   'P 1'
#
loop_
_entity.id
_entity.type
_entity.pdbx_description
1 polymer ?
#
loop_
_entity_poly.entity_id
_entity_poly.type
_entity_poly.pdbx_seq_one_letter_code
_entity_poly.pdbx_strand_id
1 'polypeptide(L)'
;MFKRMGTKILVAATMVIGGFAAIQQPTVAHASKTFSSIPGGHFQSAKAQYAFHFQAIKAGNKTGLMLVFGDFKNASVRYAVPVKSAASKNHRTLNIYYRVESLKGKLGKTNYKMSIYKYSNTKYRVKLYNYKSGLFPSYKGTAYTFKLTKSSPAKTFANKYTKPKLTKSLTAALTQYVAQQYAAGKASQDPNDPQVKAAITKAANNTLNKDITALLNSYNLNS
;
A
#
# COMPACT_ATOMS: atom_id res chain seq x y z
N MET A 1 9.07 16.37 -40.93
CA MET A 1 10.08 17.45 -41.13
C MET A 1 10.12 18.28 -39.84
N PHE A 2 11.33 18.50 -39.34
CA PHE A 2 11.68 19.08 -38.03
C PHE A 2 11.32 20.57 -37.86
N LYS A 3 11.34 21.00 -36.57
CA LYS A 3 11.78 22.30 -35.98
C LYS A 3 10.66 22.98 -35.17
N ARG A 4 10.85 23.59 -33.99
CA ARG A 4 11.99 23.94 -33.10
C ARG A 4 11.37 24.27 -31.72
N MET A 5 11.87 23.74 -30.61
CA MET A 5 12.65 24.46 -29.57
C MET A 5 12.31 25.94 -29.34
N GLY A 6 12.10 26.32 -28.07
CA GLY A 6 12.09 27.73 -27.66
C GLY A 6 11.77 28.01 -26.19
N THR A 7 12.61 27.56 -25.25
CA THR A 7 12.70 28.06 -23.87
C THR A 7 12.91 29.58 -23.85
N LYS A 8 12.17 30.36 -23.03
CA LYS A 8 12.72 31.53 -22.29
C LYS A 8 11.91 31.84 -21.02
N ILE A 9 12.69 32.03 -19.97
CA ILE A 9 12.41 32.50 -18.61
C ILE A 9 12.07 34.01 -18.68
N LEU A 10 11.34 34.59 -17.69
CA LEU A 10 11.87 35.64 -16.77
C LEU A 10 10.80 36.55 -16.09
N VAL A 11 10.95 36.61 -14.75
CA VAL A 11 10.77 37.71 -13.77
C VAL A 11 9.40 38.16 -13.25
N ALA A 12 9.46 38.30 -11.92
CA ALA A 12 8.51 38.72 -10.91
C ALA A 12 7.87 40.10 -11.11
N ALA A 13 6.68 40.25 -10.52
CA ALA A 13 6.20 41.51 -9.99
C ALA A 13 5.78 41.30 -8.53
N THR A 14 6.53 41.90 -7.63
CA THR A 14 6.18 42.19 -6.23
C THR A 14 5.00 43.16 -6.17
N MET A 15 3.95 42.82 -5.42
CA MET A 15 3.07 43.81 -4.79
C MET A 15 2.83 43.39 -3.34
N VAL A 16 3.33 44.20 -2.42
CA VAL A 16 2.99 44.19 -0.99
C VAL A 16 2.43 45.57 -0.69
N ILE A 17 1.12 45.70 -0.50
CA ILE A 17 0.38 46.66 0.35
C ILE A 17 -1.06 46.10 0.37
N GLY A 18 -1.82 45.90 1.43
CA GLY A 18 -1.73 46.12 2.86
C GLY A 18 -3.11 45.74 3.40
N GLY A 19 -3.17 45.02 4.52
CA GLY A 19 -4.43 44.60 5.12
C GLY A 19 -4.16 43.92 6.44
N PHE A 20 -4.35 44.66 7.53
CA PHE A 20 -4.33 44.14 8.89
C PHE A 20 -5.49 43.15 9.07
N ALA A 21 -5.29 41.89 8.68
CA ALA A 21 -6.09 40.78 9.16
C ALA A 21 -5.47 40.31 10.47
N ALA A 22 -6.26 40.31 11.54
CA ALA A 22 -5.89 39.81 12.85
C ALA A 22 -5.04 38.53 12.73
N ILE A 23 -3.82 38.56 13.28
CA ILE A 23 -2.98 37.38 13.41
C ILE A 23 -3.71 36.47 14.41
N GLN A 24 -4.62 35.63 13.90
CA GLN A 24 -4.99 34.42 14.62
C GLN A 24 -3.71 33.62 14.70
N GLN A 25 -3.08 33.63 15.88
CA GLN A 25 -2.04 32.66 16.18
C GLN A 25 -2.60 31.29 15.80
N PRO A 26 -1.93 30.50 14.93
CA PRO A 26 -2.37 29.15 14.67
C PRO A 26 -2.42 28.46 16.02
N THR A 27 -3.64 28.14 16.47
CA THR A 27 -3.82 27.31 17.65
C THR A 27 -3.06 26.03 17.37
N VAL A 28 -1.97 25.83 18.11
CA VAL A 28 -1.14 24.64 18.00
C VAL A 28 -2.04 23.51 18.50
N ALA A 29 -2.78 22.88 17.59
CA ALA A 29 -3.68 21.80 17.94
C ALA A 29 -2.84 20.72 18.61
N HIS A 30 -2.95 20.61 19.94
CA HIS A 30 -2.21 19.63 20.70
C HIS A 30 -2.53 18.25 20.12
N ALA A 31 -1.52 17.61 19.53
CA ALA A 31 -1.71 16.33 18.88
C ALA A 31 -2.14 15.30 19.93
N SER A 32 -3.41 14.90 19.89
CA SER A 32 -3.94 13.90 20.82
C SER A 32 -3.09 12.63 20.77
N LYS A 33 -2.81 12.09 21.95
CA LYS A 33 -2.08 10.84 22.13
C LYS A 33 -3.02 9.66 22.45
N THR A 34 -4.34 9.91 22.48
CA THR A 34 -5.37 8.94 22.85
C THR A 34 -6.35 8.69 21.69
N PHE A 35 -7.01 7.55 21.73
CA PHE A 35 -8.08 7.17 20.80
C PHE A 35 -9.44 7.54 21.39
N SER A 36 -10.21 8.32 20.64
CA SER A 36 -11.65 8.51 20.82
C SER A 36 -12.47 7.57 19.92
N SER A 37 -11.92 7.19 18.76
CA SER A 37 -12.52 6.27 17.80
C SER A 37 -11.44 5.62 16.92
N ILE A 38 -11.83 4.67 16.06
CA ILE A 38 -10.95 4.11 15.03
C ILE A 38 -10.67 5.21 13.99
N PRO A 39 -9.41 5.60 13.75
CA PRO A 39 -9.10 6.62 12.76
C PRO A 39 -9.46 6.17 11.34
N GLY A 40 -10.17 7.01 10.61
CA GLY A 40 -10.39 6.83 9.17
C GLY A 40 -9.12 7.08 8.36
N GLY A 41 -8.97 6.34 7.25
CA GLY A 41 -7.85 6.45 6.33
C GLY A 41 -6.90 5.24 6.35
N HIS A 42 -5.75 5.41 5.73
CA HIS A 42 -4.77 4.37 5.48
C HIS A 42 -3.59 4.48 6.43
N PHE A 43 -3.37 3.44 7.22
CA PHE A 43 -2.14 3.25 7.97
C PHE A 43 -1.10 2.70 7.01
N GLN A 44 -0.01 3.43 6.78
CA GLN A 44 1.05 2.99 5.87
C GLN A 44 2.44 3.05 6.49
N SER A 45 3.27 2.08 6.17
CA SER A 45 4.68 2.02 6.55
C SER A 45 5.52 1.72 5.32
N ALA A 46 6.24 2.73 4.82
CA ALA A 46 7.21 2.57 3.73
C ALA A 46 8.33 1.57 4.10
N LYS A 47 8.77 1.58 5.38
CA LYS A 47 9.80 0.67 5.89
C LYS A 47 9.33 -0.79 5.86
N ALA A 48 8.05 -1.04 6.17
CA ALA A 48 7.47 -2.37 6.08
C ALA A 48 6.96 -2.72 4.68
N GLN A 49 6.89 -1.73 3.76
CA GLN A 49 6.24 -1.85 2.45
C GLN A 49 4.80 -2.37 2.58
N TYR A 50 4.11 -1.90 3.62
CA TYR A 50 2.83 -2.44 4.08
C TYR A 50 1.86 -1.30 4.37
N ALA A 51 0.59 -1.50 4.02
CA ALA A 51 -0.46 -0.60 4.44
C ALA A 51 -1.74 -1.36 4.81
N PHE A 52 -2.57 -0.77 5.66
CA PHE A 52 -3.88 -1.30 5.96
C PHE A 52 -4.88 -0.19 6.25
N HIS A 53 -6.16 -0.48 6.10
CA HIS A 53 -7.23 0.46 6.42
C HIS A 53 -8.50 -0.27 6.84
N PHE A 54 -9.42 0.50 7.41
CA PHE A 54 -10.77 0.05 7.75
C PHE A 54 -11.71 0.55 6.68
N GLN A 55 -12.44 -0.37 6.06
CA GLN A 55 -13.39 -0.09 5.01
C GLN A 55 -14.78 -0.44 5.48
N ALA A 56 -15.70 0.53 5.41
CA ALA A 56 -17.12 0.25 5.62
C ALA A 56 -17.66 -0.48 4.39
N ILE A 57 -18.42 -1.55 4.61
CA ILE A 57 -19.08 -2.34 3.56
C ILE A 57 -20.57 -2.37 3.85
N LYS A 58 -21.38 -2.08 2.83
CA LYS A 58 -22.84 -2.21 2.92
C LYS A 58 -23.27 -3.56 2.36
N ALA A 59 -24.10 -4.28 3.11
CA ALA A 59 -24.79 -5.50 2.69
C ALA A 59 -26.29 -5.31 2.95
N GLY A 60 -27.03 -4.93 1.90
CA GLY A 60 -28.39 -4.42 2.04
C GLY A 60 -28.42 -3.21 2.97
N ASN A 61 -29.28 -3.26 4.00
CA ASN A 61 -29.45 -2.17 4.97
C ASN A 61 -28.42 -2.20 6.11
N LYS A 62 -27.50 -3.17 6.13
CA LYS A 62 -26.49 -3.32 7.19
C LYS A 62 -25.14 -2.79 6.72
N THR A 63 -24.48 -2.02 7.59
CA THR A 63 -23.08 -1.60 7.37
C THR A 63 -22.17 -2.42 8.28
N GLY A 64 -21.24 -3.15 7.67
CA GLY A 64 -20.15 -3.86 8.34
C GLY A 64 -18.83 -3.11 8.20
N LEU A 65 -17.83 -3.52 8.97
CA LEU A 65 -16.46 -3.03 8.87
C LEU A 65 -15.55 -4.17 8.41
N MET A 66 -14.70 -3.90 7.43
CA MET A 66 -13.67 -4.81 6.97
C MET A 66 -12.29 -4.19 7.13
N LEU A 67 -11.32 -5.00 7.45
CA LEU A 67 -9.91 -4.68 7.41
C LEU A 67 -9.33 -5.11 6.08
N VAL A 68 -8.69 -4.18 5.39
CA VAL A 68 -7.95 -4.46 4.16
C VAL A 68 -6.47 -4.35 4.45
N PHE A 69 -5.75 -5.42 4.19
CA PHE A 69 -4.32 -5.56 4.43
C PHE A 69 -3.57 -5.64 3.11
N GLY A 70 -2.65 -4.70 2.85
CA GLY A 70 -1.81 -4.68 1.66
C GLY A 70 -0.34 -4.91 2.00
N ASP A 71 0.17 -6.08 1.63
CA ASP A 71 1.59 -6.42 1.65
C ASP A 71 2.17 -6.21 0.24
N PHE A 72 2.71 -5.01 0.01
CA PHE A 72 3.24 -4.62 -1.30
C PHE A 72 4.63 -5.22 -1.55
N LYS A 73 5.32 -5.71 -0.51
CA LYS A 73 6.55 -6.50 -0.69
C LYS A 73 6.24 -7.83 -1.35
N ASN A 74 5.11 -8.45 -1.00
CA ASN A 74 4.71 -9.77 -1.47
C ASN A 74 3.56 -9.76 -2.49
N ALA A 75 3.19 -8.58 -3.02
CA ALA A 75 2.13 -8.42 -4.00
C ALA A 75 0.80 -9.06 -3.56
N SER A 76 0.43 -8.90 -2.28
CA SER A 76 -0.76 -9.57 -1.75
C SER A 76 -1.67 -8.61 -1.00
N VAL A 77 -2.98 -8.80 -1.21
CA VAL A 77 -4.03 -8.17 -0.42
C VAL A 77 -4.82 -9.25 0.30
N ARG A 78 -5.15 -8.99 1.57
CA ARG A 78 -5.94 -9.88 2.40
C ARG A 78 -7.00 -9.11 3.16
N TYR A 79 -8.09 -9.79 3.44
CA TYR A 79 -9.24 -9.21 4.10
C TYR A 79 -9.48 -9.86 5.46
N ALA A 80 -10.03 -9.09 6.38
CA ALA A 80 -10.44 -9.57 7.68
C ALA A 80 -11.64 -8.82 8.22
N VAL A 81 -12.40 -9.48 9.06
CA VAL A 81 -13.54 -8.88 9.75
C VAL A 81 -13.17 -8.64 11.21
N PRO A 82 -13.18 -7.39 11.70
CA PRO A 82 -13.10 -7.10 13.12
C PRO A 82 -14.26 -7.74 13.87
N VAL A 83 -13.95 -8.46 14.96
CA VAL A 83 -14.96 -9.11 15.82
C VAL A 83 -15.12 -8.39 17.16
N LYS A 84 -14.08 -7.69 17.62
CA LYS A 84 -14.08 -6.93 18.87
C LYS A 84 -13.03 -5.84 18.82
N SER A 85 -13.30 -4.69 19.42
CA SER A 85 -12.29 -3.66 19.68
C SER A 85 -12.31 -3.24 21.15
N ALA A 86 -11.16 -2.82 21.67
CA ALA A 86 -11.01 -2.34 23.04
C ALA A 86 -9.83 -1.38 23.15
N ALA A 87 -10.03 -0.22 23.77
CA ALA A 87 -8.95 0.69 24.13
C ALA A 87 -8.24 0.21 25.42
N SER A 88 -6.94 0.51 25.57
CA SER A 88 -6.24 0.37 26.85
C SER A 88 -6.76 1.36 27.89
N LYS A 89 -6.49 1.14 29.18
CA LYS A 89 -6.93 2.03 30.29
C LYS A 89 -6.61 3.52 30.05
N ASN A 90 -5.44 3.81 29.48
CA ASN A 90 -5.01 5.18 29.15
C ASN A 90 -5.41 5.64 27.74
N HIS A 91 -6.23 4.86 27.03
CA HIS A 91 -6.69 5.10 25.66
C HIS A 91 -5.56 5.30 24.62
N ARG A 92 -4.31 4.97 24.92
CA ARG A 92 -3.17 5.13 23.99
C ARG A 92 -3.00 3.95 23.04
N THR A 93 -3.59 2.80 23.34
CA THR A 93 -3.55 1.60 22.50
C THR A 93 -4.96 1.16 22.15
N LEU A 94 -5.24 1.00 20.86
CA LEU A 94 -6.44 0.37 20.36
C LEU A 94 -6.13 -1.09 20.04
N ASN A 95 -6.80 -2.01 20.72
CA ASN A 95 -6.72 -3.44 20.45
C ASN A 95 -7.89 -3.86 19.57
N ILE A 96 -7.60 -4.60 18.51
CA ILE A 96 -8.61 -5.06 17.55
C ILE A 96 -8.42 -6.55 17.35
N TYR A 97 -9.49 -7.27 17.62
CA TYR A 97 -9.60 -8.70 17.36
C TYR A 97 -10.28 -8.87 16.02
N TYR A 98 -9.76 -9.76 15.18
CA TYR A 98 -10.27 -9.95 13.83
C TYR A 98 -10.12 -11.41 13.39
N ARG A 99 -10.92 -11.80 12.40
CA ARG A 99 -10.84 -13.08 11.70
C ARG A 99 -10.48 -12.83 10.25
N VAL A 100 -9.52 -13.57 9.74
CA VAL A 100 -9.05 -13.43 8.35
C VAL A 100 -10.00 -14.19 7.42
N GLU A 101 -10.31 -13.59 6.28
CA GLU A 101 -11.08 -14.22 5.21
C GLU A 101 -10.18 -15.15 4.39
N SER A 102 -10.71 -16.31 4.03
CA SER A 102 -10.05 -17.23 3.10
C SER A 102 -10.14 -16.72 1.67
N LEU A 103 -9.31 -17.27 0.78
CA LEU A 103 -9.37 -16.97 -0.66
C LEU A 103 -10.74 -17.31 -1.30
N LYS A 104 -11.54 -18.17 -0.65
CA LYS A 104 -12.89 -18.57 -1.09
C LYS A 104 -14.00 -17.73 -0.47
N GLY A 105 -13.67 -16.61 0.17
CA GLY A 105 -14.63 -15.71 0.80
C GLY A 105 -15.18 -16.17 2.17
N LYS A 106 -14.72 -17.31 2.68
CA LYS A 106 -15.17 -17.83 3.99
C LYS A 106 -14.35 -17.23 5.13
N LEU A 107 -15.02 -16.81 6.20
CA LEU A 107 -14.36 -16.29 7.40
C LEU A 107 -13.67 -17.42 8.18
N GLY A 108 -12.40 -17.24 8.52
CA GLY A 108 -11.63 -18.19 9.34
C GLY A 108 -12.11 -18.24 10.79
N LYS A 109 -11.84 -19.36 11.48
CA LYS A 109 -12.21 -19.56 12.90
C LYS A 109 -11.25 -18.89 13.89
N THR A 110 -10.01 -18.64 13.46
CA THR A 110 -8.95 -18.10 14.33
C THR A 110 -9.17 -16.62 14.63
N ASN A 111 -9.23 -16.28 15.92
CA ASN A 111 -9.23 -14.90 16.38
C ASN A 111 -7.81 -14.37 16.48
N TYR A 112 -7.44 -13.48 15.57
CA TYR A 112 -6.20 -12.73 15.64
C TYR A 112 -6.40 -11.47 16.47
N LYS A 113 -5.29 -10.89 16.95
CA LYS A 113 -5.28 -9.63 17.70
C LYS A 113 -4.19 -8.74 17.15
N MET A 114 -4.54 -7.49 16.84
CA MET A 114 -3.58 -6.41 16.61
C MET A 114 -3.68 -5.34 17.69
N SER A 115 -2.58 -4.62 17.88
CA SER A 115 -2.52 -3.46 18.77
C SER A 115 -1.95 -2.27 18.00
N ILE A 116 -2.72 -1.19 17.95
CA ILE A 116 -2.34 0.08 17.35
C ILE A 116 -2.05 1.06 18.49
N TYR A 117 -0.78 1.42 18.67
CA TYR A 117 -0.38 2.39 19.69
C TYR A 117 -0.25 3.78 19.07
N LYS A 118 -0.83 4.80 19.71
CA LYS A 118 -0.85 6.17 19.19
C LYS A 118 0.32 7.00 19.72
N TYR A 119 1.19 7.43 18.79
CA TYR A 119 2.18 8.47 19.08
C TYR A 119 1.58 9.86 18.91
N SER A 120 0.80 10.07 17.85
CA SER A 120 0.10 11.31 17.52
C SER A 120 -1.08 11.01 16.57
N ASN A 121 -1.83 12.02 16.16
CA ASN A 121 -2.94 11.86 15.20
C ASN A 121 -2.53 11.27 13.84
N THR A 122 -1.26 11.41 13.44
CA THR A 122 -0.77 10.92 12.15
C THR A 122 0.28 9.83 12.26
N LYS A 123 0.76 9.48 13.47
CA LYS A 123 1.83 8.49 13.69
C LYS A 123 1.42 7.46 14.71
N TYR A 124 1.57 6.20 14.35
CA TYR A 124 1.14 5.05 15.13
C TYR A 124 2.23 3.98 15.14
N ARG A 125 2.35 3.22 16.22
CA ARG A 125 3.13 1.98 16.23
C ARG A 125 2.19 0.80 16.04
N VAL A 126 2.50 -0.03 15.07
CA VAL A 126 1.82 -1.31 14.81
C VAL A 126 2.90 -2.36 14.64
N LYS A 127 2.71 -3.55 15.22
CA LYS A 127 3.62 -4.66 14.98
C LYS A 127 3.10 -5.52 13.84
N LEU A 128 4.00 -6.05 13.03
CA LEU A 128 3.68 -7.03 12.00
C LEU A 128 4.28 -8.38 12.37
N TYR A 129 3.51 -9.43 12.19
CA TYR A 129 3.93 -10.81 12.44
C TYR A 129 3.55 -11.70 11.27
N ASN A 130 4.48 -12.56 10.85
CA ASN A 130 4.23 -13.51 9.77
C ASN A 130 3.58 -14.76 10.36
N TYR A 131 2.31 -14.96 10.04
CA TYR A 131 1.59 -16.20 10.34
C TYR A 131 1.68 -17.12 9.10
N LYS A 132 1.29 -18.39 9.24
CA LYS A 132 1.22 -19.33 8.09
C LYS A 132 0.44 -18.75 6.90
N SER A 133 -0.58 -17.94 7.20
CA SER A 133 -1.44 -17.26 6.23
C SER A 133 -0.90 -15.90 5.77
N GLY A 134 0.33 -15.49 6.09
CA GLY A 134 0.94 -14.24 5.63
C GLY A 134 1.24 -13.22 6.74
N LEU A 135 1.69 -12.04 6.32
CA LEU A 135 2.07 -10.94 7.20
C LEU A 135 0.84 -10.11 7.61
N PHE A 136 0.59 -10.01 8.92
CA PHE A 136 -0.55 -9.26 9.46
C PHE A 136 -0.16 -8.33 10.61
N PRO A 137 -0.92 -7.23 10.82
CA PRO A 137 -0.89 -6.50 12.08
C PRO A 137 -1.12 -7.42 13.26
N SER A 138 -0.28 -7.33 14.29
CA SER A 138 -0.32 -8.21 15.45
C SER A 138 0.05 -7.45 16.73
N TYR A 139 -0.22 -8.05 17.89
CA TYR A 139 0.36 -7.62 19.17
C TYR A 139 1.78 -8.18 19.38
N LYS A 140 2.19 -9.17 18.57
CA LYS A 140 3.53 -9.78 18.52
C LYS A 140 4.28 -9.34 17.26
N GLY A 141 5.55 -9.71 17.17
CA GLY A 141 6.40 -9.45 16.00
C GLY A 141 7.08 -8.08 16.01
N THR A 142 7.52 -7.66 14.82
CA THR A 142 8.37 -6.49 14.63
C THR A 142 7.55 -5.21 14.62
N ALA A 143 7.93 -4.24 15.45
CA ALA A 143 7.27 -2.95 15.52
C ALA A 143 7.69 -2.03 14.37
N TYR A 144 6.71 -1.38 13.73
CA TYR A 144 6.94 -0.33 12.75
C TYR A 144 6.14 0.91 13.10
N THR A 145 6.63 2.05 12.62
CA THR A 145 5.88 3.31 12.65
C THR A 145 5.06 3.41 11.38
N PHE A 146 3.74 3.48 11.55
CA PHE A 146 2.77 3.73 10.50
C PHE A 146 2.35 5.19 10.51
N LYS A 147 2.30 5.79 9.33
CA LYS A 147 1.69 7.09 9.09
C LYS A 147 0.24 6.89 8.68
N LEU A 148 -0.67 7.71 9.21
CA LEU A 148 -2.06 7.73 8.76
C LEU A 148 -2.22 8.76 7.64
N THR A 149 -2.77 8.34 6.50
CA THR A 149 -3.06 9.23 5.36
C THR A 149 -4.48 9.07 4.88
N LYS A 150 -5.08 10.17 4.41
CA LYS A 150 -6.44 10.16 3.83
C LYS A 150 -6.45 9.42 2.49
N SER A 151 -5.47 9.70 1.64
CA SER A 151 -5.34 9.08 0.33
C SER A 151 -4.74 7.68 0.42
N SER A 152 -5.20 6.79 -0.46
CA SER A 152 -4.67 5.44 -0.59
C SER A 152 -3.21 5.44 -1.03
N PRO A 153 -2.32 4.72 -0.32
CA PRO A 153 -0.92 4.57 -0.71
C PRO A 153 -0.71 3.53 -1.81
N ALA A 154 -1.76 2.81 -2.23
CA ALA A 154 -1.63 1.58 -3.01
C ALA A 154 -0.85 1.78 -4.31
N LYS A 155 -1.19 2.80 -5.10
CA LYS A 155 -0.51 3.10 -6.37
C LYS A 155 0.96 3.40 -6.15
N THR A 156 1.27 4.25 -5.18
CA THR A 156 2.64 4.62 -4.83
C THR A 156 3.44 3.40 -4.36
N PHE A 157 2.86 2.55 -3.50
CA PHE A 157 3.54 1.38 -2.95
C PHE A 157 3.71 0.28 -4.00
N ALA A 158 2.69 0.04 -4.83
CA ALA A 158 2.77 -0.91 -5.93
C ALA A 158 3.87 -0.51 -6.93
N ASN A 159 3.91 0.75 -7.35
CA ASN A 159 4.93 1.23 -8.28
C ASN A 159 6.34 1.21 -7.68
N LYS A 160 6.47 1.53 -6.39
CA LYS A 160 7.79 1.65 -5.74
C LYS A 160 8.36 0.31 -5.27
N TYR A 161 7.51 -0.61 -4.81
CA TYR A 161 7.96 -1.84 -4.14
C TYR A 161 7.56 -3.11 -4.89
N THR A 162 6.34 -3.17 -5.43
CA THR A 162 5.81 -4.38 -6.06
C THR A 162 6.28 -4.54 -7.51
N LYS A 163 6.03 -3.53 -8.34
CA LYS A 163 6.28 -3.56 -9.78
C LYS A 163 7.76 -3.88 -10.10
N PRO A 164 8.76 -3.22 -9.50
CA PRO A 164 10.16 -3.51 -9.82
C PRO A 164 10.55 -4.96 -9.47
N LYS A 165 10.05 -5.48 -8.34
CA LYS A 165 10.31 -6.85 -7.90
C LYS A 165 9.68 -7.86 -8.85
N LEU A 166 8.43 -7.67 -9.23
CA LEU A 166 7.72 -8.57 -10.15
C LEU A 166 8.32 -8.51 -11.56
N THR A 167 8.61 -7.31 -12.07
CA THR A 167 9.26 -7.14 -13.38
C THR A 167 10.59 -7.87 -13.40
N LYS A 168 11.45 -7.68 -12.37
CA LYS A 168 12.72 -8.40 -12.27
C LYS A 168 12.54 -9.92 -12.29
N SER A 169 11.58 -10.43 -11.52
CA SER A 169 11.31 -11.87 -11.44
C SER A 169 10.82 -12.45 -12.77
N LEU A 170 9.87 -11.76 -13.43
CA LEU A 170 9.29 -12.23 -14.68
C LEU A 170 10.26 -12.08 -15.86
N THR A 171 11.01 -10.98 -15.92
CA THR A 171 12.09 -10.81 -16.91
C THR A 171 13.13 -11.92 -16.78
N ALA A 172 13.53 -12.30 -15.56
CA ALA A 172 14.46 -13.41 -15.36
C ALA A 172 13.90 -14.75 -15.86
N ALA A 173 12.64 -15.07 -15.52
CA ALA A 173 11.97 -16.29 -15.98
C ALA A 173 11.83 -16.35 -17.52
N LEU A 174 11.41 -15.25 -18.14
CA LEU A 174 11.30 -15.16 -19.59
C LEU A 174 12.66 -15.24 -20.29
N THR A 175 13.70 -14.61 -19.71
CA THR A 175 15.07 -14.71 -20.24
C THR A 175 15.57 -16.15 -20.20
N GLN A 176 15.34 -16.86 -19.09
CA GLN A 176 15.70 -18.27 -18.95
C GLN A 176 14.95 -19.14 -19.96
N TYR A 177 13.65 -18.89 -20.16
CA TYR A 177 12.85 -19.60 -21.16
C TYR A 177 13.40 -19.38 -22.58
N VAL A 178 13.67 -18.13 -22.98
CA VAL A 178 14.22 -17.81 -24.31
C VAL A 178 15.60 -18.44 -24.48
N ALA A 179 16.46 -18.40 -23.46
CA ALA A 179 17.77 -19.04 -23.51
C ALA A 179 17.69 -20.56 -23.72
N GLN A 180 16.73 -21.23 -23.09
CA GLN A 180 16.49 -22.66 -23.32
C GLN A 180 16.01 -22.95 -24.75
N GLN A 181 15.14 -22.11 -25.31
CA GLN A 181 14.69 -22.27 -26.69
C GLN A 181 15.82 -22.00 -27.70
N TYR A 182 16.67 -21.00 -27.44
CA TYR A 182 17.83 -20.67 -28.27
C TYR A 182 18.87 -21.80 -28.26
N ALA A 183 19.23 -22.31 -27.07
CA ALA A 183 20.16 -23.44 -26.93
C ALA A 183 19.64 -24.73 -27.58
N ALA A 184 18.31 -24.92 -27.64
CA ALA A 184 17.68 -26.04 -28.32
C ALA A 184 17.52 -25.82 -29.85
N GLY A 185 18.02 -24.72 -30.41
CA GLY A 185 17.87 -24.37 -31.83
C GLY A 185 16.44 -24.00 -32.25
N LYS A 186 15.53 -23.79 -31.30
CA LYS A 186 14.11 -23.47 -31.54
C LYS A 186 13.83 -21.98 -31.63
N ALA A 187 14.76 -21.15 -31.14
CA ALA A 187 14.72 -19.70 -31.29
C ALA A 187 15.95 -19.25 -32.07
N SER A 188 15.76 -18.35 -33.04
CA SER A 188 16.83 -17.79 -33.88
C SER A 188 17.52 -16.57 -33.26
N GLN A 189 16.94 -15.99 -32.20
CA GLN A 189 17.42 -14.76 -31.59
C GLN A 189 18.14 -15.02 -30.26
N ASP A 190 19.35 -14.48 -30.13
CA ASP A 190 20.16 -14.60 -28.92
C ASP A 190 19.47 -13.89 -27.73
N PRO A 191 19.20 -14.58 -26.60
CA PRO A 191 18.64 -13.96 -25.39
C PRO A 191 19.48 -12.80 -24.83
N ASN A 192 20.76 -12.70 -25.20
CA ASN A 192 21.64 -11.63 -24.75
C ASN A 192 21.58 -10.38 -25.61
N ASP A 193 20.98 -10.45 -26.80
CA ASP A 193 20.82 -9.32 -27.69
C ASP A 193 20.02 -8.18 -27.01
N PRO A 194 20.46 -6.92 -27.12
CA PRO A 194 19.79 -5.79 -26.48
C PRO A 194 18.32 -5.62 -26.89
N GLN A 195 17.97 -5.89 -28.15
CA GLN A 195 16.60 -5.79 -28.64
C GLN A 195 15.72 -6.92 -28.07
N VAL A 196 16.26 -8.14 -27.98
CA VAL A 196 15.57 -9.28 -27.35
C VAL A 196 15.33 -9.01 -25.86
N LYS A 197 16.34 -8.49 -25.14
CA LYS A 197 16.21 -8.07 -23.73
C LYS A 197 15.15 -6.98 -23.54
N ALA A 198 15.10 -6.00 -24.45
CA ALA A 198 14.09 -4.95 -24.42
C ALA A 198 12.68 -5.52 -24.68
N ALA A 199 12.54 -6.44 -25.64
CA ALA A 199 11.29 -7.11 -25.95
C ALA A 199 10.78 -7.95 -24.77
N ILE A 200 11.66 -8.74 -24.13
CA ILE A 200 11.34 -9.51 -22.92
C ILE A 200 10.87 -8.58 -21.80
N THR A 201 11.57 -7.47 -21.57
CA THR A 201 11.21 -6.49 -20.54
C THR A 201 9.85 -5.84 -20.82
N LYS A 202 9.58 -5.51 -22.09
CA LYS A 202 8.28 -4.97 -22.52
C LYS A 202 7.16 -6.00 -22.32
N ALA A 203 7.38 -7.25 -22.69
CA ALA A 203 6.43 -8.34 -22.48
C ALA A 203 6.14 -8.55 -20.98
N ALA A 204 7.17 -8.58 -20.14
CA ALA A 204 7.03 -8.69 -18.69
C ALA A 204 6.18 -7.55 -18.12
N ASN A 205 6.46 -6.30 -18.51
CA ASN A 205 5.70 -5.14 -18.06
C ASN A 205 4.23 -5.17 -18.51
N ASN A 206 3.96 -5.60 -19.75
CA ASN A 206 2.59 -5.71 -20.26
C ASN A 206 1.78 -6.75 -19.49
N THR A 207 2.36 -7.92 -19.21
CA THR A 207 1.73 -8.97 -18.40
C THR A 207 1.40 -8.44 -17.00
N LEU A 208 2.37 -7.79 -16.35
CA LEU A 208 2.23 -7.35 -14.96
C LEU A 208 1.26 -6.17 -14.78
N ASN A 209 0.95 -5.40 -15.82
CA ASN A 209 0.02 -4.28 -15.69
C ASN A 209 -1.37 -4.73 -15.24
N LYS A 210 -1.83 -5.91 -15.68
CA LYS A 210 -3.11 -6.50 -15.22
C LYS A 210 -3.04 -6.88 -13.75
N ASP A 211 -1.98 -7.57 -13.33
CA ASP A 211 -1.79 -8.02 -11.94
C ASP A 211 -1.66 -6.84 -10.97
N ILE A 212 -0.91 -5.80 -11.35
CA ILE A 212 -0.80 -4.57 -10.56
C ILE A 212 -2.16 -3.88 -10.47
N THR A 213 -2.93 -3.80 -11.56
CA THR A 213 -4.27 -3.22 -11.52
C THR A 213 -5.19 -4.01 -10.58
N ALA A 214 -5.17 -5.35 -10.65
CA ALA A 214 -5.94 -6.22 -9.76
C ALA A 214 -5.54 -6.03 -8.28
N LEU A 215 -4.24 -5.89 -8.00
CA LEU A 215 -3.73 -5.59 -6.65
C LEU A 215 -4.25 -4.24 -6.13
N LEU A 216 -4.23 -3.20 -6.97
CA LEU A 216 -4.73 -1.87 -6.61
C LEU A 216 -6.24 -1.88 -6.36
N ASN A 217 -6.99 -2.53 -7.24
CA ASN A 217 -8.44 -2.69 -7.11
C ASN A 217 -8.80 -3.46 -5.85
N SER A 218 -8.10 -4.56 -5.56
CA SER A 218 -8.26 -5.35 -4.33
C SER A 218 -8.00 -4.52 -3.08
N TYR A 219 -6.91 -3.74 -3.04
CA TYR A 219 -6.61 -2.92 -1.86
C TYR A 219 -7.61 -1.78 -1.64
N ASN A 220 -8.09 -1.17 -2.73
CA ASN A 220 -9.03 -0.04 -2.66
C ASN A 220 -10.50 -0.49 -2.57
N LEU A 221 -10.79 -1.78 -2.78
CA LEU A 221 -12.13 -2.32 -3.03
C LEU A 221 -12.85 -1.60 -4.18
N ASN A 222 -12.11 -1.27 -5.24
CA ASN A 222 -12.69 -0.78 -6.48
C ASN A 222 -12.95 -1.98 -7.38
N SER A 223 -14.22 -2.32 -7.62
CA SER A 223 -14.65 -3.27 -8.65
C SER A 223 -14.68 -2.59 -10.01
#